data_AF-A0AAV3JD41-F1
#
_entry.id   AF-A0AAV3JD41-F1
#
_cell.length_a   1.000
_cell.length_b   1.000
_cell.length_c   1.000
_cell.angle_alpha   90.00
_cell.angle_beta   90.00
_cell.angle_gamma   90.00
#
_symmetry.space_group_name_H-M   'P 1'
#
loop_
_entity.id
_entity.type
_entity.pdbx_description
1 polymer ?
#
loop_
_entity_poly.entity_id
_entity_poly.type
_entity_poly.pdbx_seq_one_letter_code
_entity_poly.pdbx_strand_id
1 'polypeptide(L)'
;MRQDVLSLSLQELEILTSKGTVNRALKDIESGIKGEWKETEDGNIEVVWEDSVVCVLPGSLPIQEADCTCFSTGVCRHIIRTVVAYQKQSVDYKPGVVWNPGNVTDQSLRSFVSASSFTKAKSIFDSGVVVELDRTGVPFAKIHGIGTVHFPVPNDIRYARVDCKGALADQAIAIFAFRITYEEKKLVSTNVQKTDISPQITNRADEIFKEITLFGFQGVGEHLKDRLSRLERSCIEEGLIWPADILSELQEEYSKYVSHDSLFDPDQVVYLLGEWFVRTDALKSNQKEIPPLAISGDTKIYSSKLLSRSLTGLGSGIQVLKKGFVIRSYFADPKSEEVLLYERFLENSS
;
A
#
# COMPACT_ATOMS: atom_id res chain seq x y z
N MET A 1 -24.21 20.18 -13.37
CA MET A 1 -23.11 19.36 -13.93
C MET A 1 -22.37 18.57 -12.85
N ARG A 2 -22.41 17.25 -12.94
CA ARG A 2 -21.80 16.30 -11.98
C ARG A 2 -20.34 16.00 -12.29
N GLN A 3 -19.42 16.82 -11.78
CA GLN A 3 -17.97 16.68 -12.05
C GLN A 3 -17.38 15.35 -11.53
N ASP A 4 -17.94 14.81 -10.44
CA ASP A 4 -17.53 13.51 -9.89
C ASP A 4 -17.78 12.38 -10.89
N VAL A 5 -18.99 12.34 -11.47
CA VAL A 5 -19.37 11.37 -12.51
C VAL A 5 -18.48 11.52 -13.75
N LEU A 6 -18.17 12.75 -14.14
CA LEU A 6 -17.33 13.04 -15.31
C LEU A 6 -15.85 12.65 -15.11
N SER A 7 -15.38 12.56 -13.86
CA SER A 7 -14.00 12.23 -13.53
C SER A 7 -13.71 10.72 -13.49
N LEU A 8 -14.75 9.88 -13.36
CA LEU A 8 -14.59 8.44 -13.22
C LEU A 8 -14.11 7.80 -14.53
N SER A 9 -12.96 7.13 -14.47
CA SER A 9 -12.45 6.34 -15.58
C SER A 9 -13.20 5.01 -15.71
N LEU A 10 -13.10 4.36 -16.87
CA LEU A 10 -13.67 3.02 -17.07
C LEU A 10 -13.11 2.01 -16.06
N GLN A 11 -11.81 2.08 -15.75
CA GLN A 11 -11.19 1.19 -14.76
C GLN A 11 -11.80 1.39 -13.35
N GLU A 12 -12.11 2.64 -12.97
CA GLU A 12 -12.76 2.91 -11.68
C GLU A 12 -14.21 2.39 -11.67
N LEU A 13 -14.93 2.48 -12.79
CA LEU A 13 -16.26 1.85 -12.91
C LEU A 13 -16.19 0.33 -12.81
N GLU A 14 -15.13 -0.30 -13.32
CA GLU A 14 -14.90 -1.75 -13.18
C GLU A 14 -14.62 -2.13 -11.73
N ILE A 15 -13.87 -1.31 -10.99
CA ILE A 15 -13.58 -1.49 -9.55
C ILE A 15 -14.85 -1.35 -8.71
N LEU A 16 -15.73 -0.40 -9.03
CA LEU A 16 -16.99 -0.18 -8.33
C LEU A 16 -18.05 -1.26 -8.65
N THR A 17 -17.86 -2.02 -9.73
CA THR A 17 -18.81 -3.05 -10.18
C THR A 17 -18.10 -4.35 -10.58
N SER A 18 -18.03 -4.61 -11.88
CA SER A 18 -17.24 -5.67 -12.49
C SER A 18 -16.99 -5.30 -13.96
N LYS A 19 -15.89 -5.81 -14.52
CA LYS A 19 -15.58 -5.73 -15.95
C LYS A 19 -16.73 -6.19 -16.86
N GLY A 20 -17.44 -7.26 -16.45
CA GLY A 20 -18.59 -7.77 -17.20
C GLY A 20 -19.80 -6.83 -17.18
N THR A 21 -20.03 -6.10 -16.10
CA THR A 21 -21.08 -5.08 -16.01
C THR A 21 -20.75 -3.87 -16.88
N VAL A 22 -19.51 -3.36 -16.80
CA VAL A 22 -19.06 -2.22 -17.59
C VAL A 22 -19.12 -2.52 -19.09
N ASN A 23 -18.58 -3.65 -19.54
CA ASN A 23 -18.61 -4.04 -20.96
C ASN A 23 -20.03 -4.17 -21.52
N ARG A 24 -20.98 -4.69 -20.72
CA ARG A 24 -22.37 -4.78 -21.13
C ARG A 24 -23.03 -3.40 -21.24
N ALA A 25 -22.73 -2.48 -20.32
CA ALA A 25 -23.23 -1.11 -20.39
C ALA A 25 -22.67 -0.35 -21.60
N LEU A 26 -21.37 -0.51 -21.91
CA LEU A 26 -20.74 0.07 -23.10
C LEU A 26 -21.43 -0.40 -24.39
N LYS A 27 -21.73 -1.71 -24.49
CA LYS A 27 -22.46 -2.26 -25.63
C LYS A 27 -23.85 -1.66 -25.82
N ASP A 28 -24.56 -1.32 -24.74
CA ASP A 28 -25.88 -0.65 -24.87
C ASP A 28 -25.73 0.72 -25.51
N ILE A 29 -24.73 1.49 -25.07
CA ILE A 29 -24.44 2.82 -25.61
C ILE A 29 -24.01 2.73 -27.07
N GLU A 30 -23.16 1.77 -27.42
CA GLU A 30 -22.74 1.52 -28.81
C GLU A 30 -23.91 1.08 -29.70
N SER A 31 -24.89 0.37 -29.13
CA SER A 31 -26.11 -0.03 -29.83
C SER A 31 -27.10 1.13 -30.02
N GLY A 32 -26.80 2.32 -29.48
CA GLY A 32 -27.59 3.54 -29.71
C GLY A 32 -28.85 3.66 -28.85
N ILE A 33 -28.89 2.98 -27.69
CA ILE A 33 -30.00 3.06 -26.74
C ILE A 33 -30.31 4.52 -26.37
N LYS A 34 -31.60 4.89 -26.38
CA LYS A 34 -32.05 6.24 -26.07
C LYS A 34 -32.65 6.33 -24.67
N GLY A 35 -32.53 7.51 -24.08
CA GLY A 35 -33.17 7.84 -22.81
C GLY A 35 -33.62 9.29 -22.80
N GLU A 36 -34.69 9.56 -22.06
CA GLU A 36 -35.19 10.89 -21.74
C GLU A 36 -34.51 11.39 -20.47
N TRP A 37 -33.83 12.53 -20.56
CA TRP A 37 -32.98 13.07 -19.48
C TRP A 37 -33.65 14.23 -18.78
N LYS A 38 -33.50 14.28 -17.46
CA LYS A 38 -33.95 15.39 -16.62
C LYS A 38 -32.90 15.67 -15.55
N GLU A 39 -32.33 16.87 -15.55
CA GLU A 39 -31.49 17.38 -14.46
C GLU A 39 -32.35 18.27 -13.56
N THR A 40 -32.41 17.96 -12.27
CA THR A 40 -33.17 18.76 -11.29
C THR A 40 -32.33 19.91 -10.74
N GLU A 41 -32.98 20.89 -10.08
CA GLU A 41 -32.29 22.02 -9.43
C GLU A 41 -31.29 21.55 -8.34
N ASP A 42 -31.60 20.44 -7.68
CA ASP A 42 -30.71 19.80 -6.68
C ASP A 42 -29.52 19.04 -7.31
N GLY A 43 -29.42 19.03 -8.64
CA GLY A 43 -28.34 18.38 -9.39
C GLY A 43 -28.53 16.87 -9.57
N ASN A 44 -29.73 16.33 -9.27
CA ASN A 44 -30.04 14.93 -9.58
C ASN A 44 -30.16 14.77 -11.10
N ILE A 45 -29.60 13.68 -11.62
CA ILE A 45 -29.76 13.30 -13.02
C ILE A 45 -30.68 12.09 -13.06
N GLU A 46 -31.88 12.29 -13.59
CA GLU A 46 -32.87 11.24 -13.82
C GLU A 46 -32.91 10.90 -15.31
N VAL A 47 -32.91 9.60 -15.62
CA VAL A 47 -33.01 9.09 -16.98
C VAL A 47 -34.03 7.99 -17.07
N VAL A 48 -35.02 8.18 -17.95
CA VAL A 48 -35.97 7.13 -18.34
C VAL A 48 -35.47 6.53 -19.66
N TRP A 49 -35.02 5.29 -19.61
CA TRP A 49 -34.48 4.58 -20.78
C TRP A 49 -35.58 3.93 -21.62
N GLU A 50 -35.32 3.68 -22.90
CA GLU A 50 -36.28 3.03 -23.83
C GLU A 50 -36.71 1.62 -23.40
N ASP A 51 -35.90 0.94 -22.57
CA ASP A 51 -36.22 -0.33 -21.92
C ASP A 51 -37.10 -0.17 -20.66
N SER A 52 -37.67 1.03 -20.46
CA SER A 52 -38.50 1.43 -19.31
C SER A 52 -37.77 1.39 -17.96
N VAL A 53 -36.44 1.24 -17.95
CA VAL A 53 -35.64 1.34 -16.73
C VAL A 53 -35.42 2.81 -16.40
N VAL A 54 -35.66 3.19 -15.14
CA VAL A 54 -35.38 4.52 -14.62
C VAL A 54 -34.12 4.46 -13.75
N CYS A 55 -33.21 5.39 -13.98
CA CYS A 55 -31.99 5.56 -13.19
C CYS A 55 -31.93 6.99 -12.63
N VAL A 56 -31.52 7.11 -11.38
CA VAL A 56 -31.31 8.41 -10.72
C VAL A 56 -29.90 8.45 -10.16
N LEU A 57 -29.10 9.42 -10.63
CA LEU A 57 -27.80 9.77 -10.02
C LEU A 57 -28.02 10.97 -9.07
N PRO A 58 -28.00 10.77 -7.74
CA PRO A 58 -28.32 11.85 -6.79
C PRO A 58 -27.21 12.90 -6.76
N GLY A 59 -27.56 14.18 -6.84
CA GLY A 59 -26.64 15.29 -7.11
C GLY A 59 -25.50 15.44 -6.11
N SER A 60 -25.81 15.16 -4.83
CA SER A 60 -24.91 15.34 -3.70
C SER A 60 -24.37 14.02 -3.14
N LEU A 61 -24.62 12.87 -3.77
CA LEU A 61 -24.18 11.55 -3.31
C LEU A 61 -23.31 10.85 -4.36
N PRO A 62 -22.38 9.97 -3.93
CA PRO A 62 -21.57 9.20 -4.87
C PRO A 62 -22.44 8.21 -5.66
N ILE A 63 -21.97 7.74 -6.82
CA ILE A 63 -22.76 6.86 -7.71
C ILE A 63 -23.17 5.52 -7.09
N GLN A 64 -22.54 5.12 -5.99
CA GLN A 64 -22.88 3.93 -5.20
C GLN A 64 -24.26 4.04 -4.54
N GLU A 65 -24.73 5.26 -4.31
CA GLU A 65 -26.06 5.59 -3.77
C GLU A 65 -27.08 5.86 -4.90
N ALA A 66 -26.76 5.51 -6.15
CA ALA A 66 -27.66 5.71 -7.27
C ALA A 66 -28.82 4.71 -7.26
N ASP A 67 -30.01 5.19 -7.61
CA ASP A 67 -31.23 4.39 -7.65
C ASP A 67 -31.50 3.87 -9.06
N CYS A 68 -31.98 2.62 -9.13
CA CYS A 68 -32.40 2.02 -10.39
C CYS A 68 -33.61 1.10 -10.21
N THR A 69 -34.59 1.20 -11.12
CA THR A 69 -35.82 0.36 -11.09
C THR A 69 -35.59 -1.09 -11.51
N CYS A 70 -34.37 -1.50 -11.83
CA CYS A 70 -34.05 -2.91 -12.15
C CYS A 70 -33.88 -3.81 -10.91
N PHE A 71 -33.95 -3.25 -9.69
CA PHE A 71 -33.85 -3.97 -8.41
C PHE A 71 -32.55 -4.76 -8.18
N SER A 72 -31.51 -4.55 -8.98
CA SER A 72 -30.17 -5.08 -8.70
C SER A 72 -29.59 -4.44 -7.44
N THR A 73 -28.84 -5.20 -6.66
CA THR A 73 -28.07 -4.66 -5.54
C THR A 73 -26.81 -3.94 -6.04
N GLY A 74 -26.50 -2.79 -5.43
CA GLY A 74 -25.32 -1.98 -5.77
C GLY A 74 -25.38 -1.35 -7.16
N VAL A 75 -24.20 -0.96 -7.67
CA VAL A 75 -24.08 -0.26 -8.95
C VAL A 75 -24.30 -1.26 -10.11
N CYS A 76 -25.46 -1.18 -10.74
CA CYS A 76 -25.87 -2.10 -11.79
C CYS A 76 -25.42 -1.64 -13.20
N ARG A 77 -25.65 -2.49 -14.21
CA ARG A 77 -25.39 -2.16 -15.62
C ARG A 77 -26.08 -0.86 -16.07
N HIS A 78 -27.31 -0.61 -15.61
CA HIS A 78 -28.06 0.58 -16.01
C HIS A 78 -27.52 1.87 -15.37
N ILE A 79 -27.01 1.80 -14.13
CA ILE A 79 -26.29 2.93 -13.52
C ILE A 79 -25.01 3.22 -14.30
N ILE A 80 -24.21 2.19 -14.61
CA ILE A 80 -22.99 2.38 -15.42
C ILE A 80 -23.31 2.92 -16.80
N ARG A 81 -24.36 2.42 -17.46
CA ARG A 81 -24.88 2.94 -18.73
C ARG A 81 -25.19 4.43 -18.62
N THR A 82 -25.86 4.84 -17.55
CA THR A 82 -26.22 6.24 -17.27
C THR A 82 -24.99 7.11 -17.05
N VAL A 83 -24.02 6.64 -16.27
CA VAL A 83 -22.74 7.35 -16.07
C VAL A 83 -22.01 7.55 -17.41
N VAL A 84 -21.83 6.49 -18.20
CA VAL A 84 -21.12 6.56 -19.49
C VAL A 84 -21.87 7.46 -20.48
N ALA A 85 -23.20 7.37 -20.54
CA ALA A 85 -23.99 8.22 -21.41
C ALA A 85 -23.88 9.70 -21.02
N TYR A 86 -23.91 10.01 -19.72
CA TYR A 86 -23.73 11.36 -19.20
C TYR A 86 -22.34 11.93 -19.54
N GLN A 87 -21.30 11.10 -19.40
CA GLN A 87 -19.93 11.43 -19.80
C GLN A 87 -19.83 11.75 -21.30
N LYS A 88 -20.46 10.94 -22.16
CA LYS A 88 -20.44 11.15 -23.62
C LYS A 88 -21.22 12.39 -24.06
N GLN A 89 -22.30 12.75 -23.37
CA GLN A 89 -23.05 13.97 -23.68
C GLN A 89 -22.26 15.23 -23.29
N SER A 90 -21.39 15.13 -22.30
CA SER A 90 -20.58 16.23 -21.77
C SER A 90 -19.23 16.35 -22.48
N VAL A 91 -19.25 16.46 -23.82
CA VAL A 91 -18.07 16.41 -24.71
C VAL A 91 -16.99 17.45 -24.38
N ASP A 92 -17.37 18.57 -23.75
CA ASP A 92 -16.46 19.66 -23.37
C ASP A 92 -15.74 19.42 -22.03
N TYR A 93 -16.12 18.40 -21.26
CA TYR A 93 -15.40 18.07 -20.03
C TYR A 93 -14.10 17.33 -20.36
N LYS A 94 -13.00 18.08 -20.35
CA LYS A 94 -11.67 17.50 -20.22
C LYS A 94 -11.35 17.44 -18.74
N PRO A 95 -10.94 16.29 -18.18
CA PRO A 95 -10.36 16.25 -16.83
C PRO A 95 -9.13 17.15 -16.82
N GLY A 96 -9.33 18.40 -16.40
CA GLY A 96 -8.45 19.51 -16.74
C GLY A 96 -7.36 19.80 -15.71
N VAL A 97 -7.22 18.98 -14.68
CA VAL A 97 -6.34 19.32 -13.56
C VAL A 97 -5.59 18.08 -13.08
N VAL A 98 -4.26 18.14 -13.18
CA VAL A 98 -3.38 17.36 -12.30
C VAL A 98 -3.67 17.86 -10.88
N TRP A 99 -4.57 17.17 -10.19
CA TRP A 99 -5.03 17.60 -8.88
C TRP A 99 -4.17 16.96 -7.79
N ASN A 100 -3.97 17.69 -6.70
CA ASN A 100 -3.25 17.17 -5.53
C ASN A 100 -4.25 16.81 -4.43
N PRO A 101 -4.36 15.54 -4.00
CA PRO A 101 -5.13 15.16 -2.81
C PRO A 101 -4.80 15.97 -1.57
N GLY A 102 -3.57 16.48 -1.46
CA GLY A 102 -3.14 17.35 -0.37
C GLY A 102 -3.93 18.67 -0.26
N ASN A 103 -4.61 19.11 -1.32
CA ASN A 103 -5.44 20.32 -1.32
C ASN A 103 -6.74 20.16 -0.53
N VAL A 104 -7.15 18.93 -0.20
CA VAL A 104 -8.28 18.67 0.68
C VAL A 104 -8.00 19.26 2.06
N THR A 105 -8.86 20.16 2.53
CA THR A 105 -8.68 20.84 3.83
C THR A 105 -8.98 19.92 5.01
N ASP A 106 -8.44 20.23 6.18
CA ASP A 106 -8.77 19.51 7.42
C ASP A 106 -10.25 19.61 7.79
N GLN A 107 -10.90 20.73 7.45
CA GLN A 107 -12.33 20.91 7.67
C GLN A 107 -13.15 19.93 6.83
N SER A 108 -12.83 19.80 5.53
CA SER A 108 -13.45 18.82 4.64
C SER A 108 -13.14 17.40 5.08
N LEU A 109 -11.90 17.09 5.45
CA LEU A 109 -11.52 15.76 5.90
C LEU A 109 -12.28 15.32 7.15
N ARG A 110 -12.51 16.25 8.10
CA ARG A 110 -13.27 16.00 9.34
C ARG A 110 -14.77 15.77 9.13
N SER A 111 -15.34 16.16 7.99
CA SER A 111 -16.74 15.83 7.68
C SER A 111 -16.92 14.39 7.18
N PHE A 112 -15.84 13.75 6.72
CA PHE A 112 -15.87 12.37 6.19
C PHE A 112 -15.23 11.35 7.14
N VAL A 113 -14.24 11.78 7.92
CA VAL A 113 -13.48 10.92 8.83
C VAL A 113 -13.91 11.19 10.26
N SER A 114 -14.20 10.12 11.02
CA SER A 114 -14.56 10.27 12.44
C SER A 114 -13.43 10.92 13.25
N ALA A 115 -13.77 11.64 14.32
CA ALA A 115 -12.78 12.33 15.15
C ALA A 115 -11.68 11.40 15.70
N SER A 116 -12.05 10.17 16.07
CA SER A 116 -11.12 9.14 16.52
C SER A 116 -10.17 8.68 15.40
N SER A 117 -10.69 8.45 14.20
CA SER A 117 -9.89 8.07 13.03
C SER A 117 -8.95 9.20 12.60
N PHE A 118 -9.40 10.45 12.63
CA PHE A 118 -8.56 11.62 12.33
C PHE A 118 -7.41 11.75 13.33
N THR A 119 -7.70 11.56 14.63
CA THR A 119 -6.68 11.62 15.69
C THR A 119 -5.68 10.47 15.55
N LYS A 120 -6.15 9.27 15.24
CA LYS A 120 -5.30 8.11 14.96
C LYS A 120 -4.42 8.35 13.74
N ALA A 121 -4.98 8.87 12.64
CA ALA A 121 -4.25 9.22 11.43
C ALA A 121 -3.12 10.20 11.72
N LYS A 122 -3.43 11.27 12.48
CA LYS A 122 -2.43 12.26 12.88
C LYS A 122 -1.33 11.66 13.75
N SER A 123 -1.68 10.82 14.73
CA SER A 123 -0.69 10.12 15.56
C SER A 123 0.23 9.20 14.74
N ILE A 124 -0.32 8.45 13.79
CA ILE A 124 0.47 7.61 12.88
C ILE A 124 1.37 8.46 11.98
N PHE A 125 0.84 9.54 11.42
CA PHE A 125 1.59 10.47 10.58
C PHE A 125 2.74 11.13 11.36
N ASP A 126 2.45 11.70 12.54
CA ASP A 126 3.43 12.40 13.38
C ASP A 126 4.51 11.46 13.92
N SER A 127 4.19 10.18 14.11
CA SER A 127 5.16 9.19 14.55
C SER A 127 6.13 8.75 13.44
N GLY A 128 5.88 9.10 12.17
CA GLY A 128 6.75 8.78 11.05
C GLY A 128 6.36 7.50 10.29
N VAL A 129 5.99 7.65 9.02
CA VAL A 129 5.76 6.57 8.05
C VAL A 129 6.44 6.89 6.73
N VAL A 130 6.79 5.86 5.97
CA VAL A 130 7.24 6.01 4.59
C VAL A 130 6.03 5.90 3.67
N VAL A 131 5.94 6.80 2.69
CA VAL A 131 4.85 6.85 1.72
C VAL A 131 5.39 7.07 0.31
N GLU A 132 5.08 6.14 -0.60
CA GLU A 132 5.26 6.36 -2.05
C GLU A 132 4.05 7.15 -2.57
N LEU A 133 4.30 8.30 -3.19
CA LEU A 133 3.29 9.17 -3.79
C LEU A 133 3.45 9.16 -5.32
N ASP A 134 2.34 9.03 -6.03
CA ASP A 134 2.28 9.14 -7.50
C ASP A 134 1.03 9.93 -7.91
N ARG A 135 1.19 10.88 -8.83
CA ARG A 135 0.14 11.76 -9.39
C ARG A 135 0.16 11.78 -10.93
N THR A 136 0.89 10.87 -11.57
CA THR A 136 0.98 10.79 -13.04
C THR A 136 -0.28 10.23 -13.71
N GLY A 137 -1.15 9.60 -12.92
CA GLY A 137 -2.49 9.14 -13.32
C GLY A 137 -3.51 9.44 -12.23
N VAL A 138 -4.31 8.44 -11.86
CA VAL A 138 -5.13 8.52 -10.63
C VAL A 138 -4.18 8.64 -9.43
N PRO A 139 -4.20 9.75 -8.67
CA PRO A 139 -3.28 9.92 -7.56
C PRO A 139 -3.40 8.79 -6.54
N PHE A 140 -2.27 8.26 -6.09
CA PHE A 140 -2.25 7.28 -5.01
C PHE A 140 -1.09 7.49 -4.03
N ALA A 141 -1.32 7.07 -2.80
CA ALA A 141 -0.34 7.02 -1.73
C ALA A 141 -0.24 5.57 -1.23
N LYS A 142 0.91 4.93 -1.42
CA LYS A 142 1.21 3.62 -0.84
C LYS A 142 1.97 3.85 0.46
N ILE A 143 1.26 3.64 1.57
CA ILE A 143 1.78 3.83 2.92
C ILE A 143 2.37 2.50 3.38
N HIS A 144 3.69 2.42 3.50
CA HIS A 144 4.38 1.17 3.83
C HIS A 144 3.88 0.60 5.17
N GLY A 145 3.60 -0.71 5.19
CA GLY A 145 3.02 -1.41 6.34
C GLY A 145 1.51 -1.24 6.53
N ILE A 146 0.87 -0.23 5.94
CA ILE A 146 -0.57 0.05 6.15
C ILE A 146 -1.40 -0.36 4.94
N GLY A 147 -1.10 0.17 3.76
CA GLY A 147 -1.84 -0.08 2.53
C GLY A 147 -1.78 1.08 1.54
N THR A 148 -2.48 0.92 0.42
CA THR A 148 -2.53 1.93 -0.65
C THR A 148 -3.86 2.64 -0.64
N VAL A 149 -3.83 3.97 -0.78
CA VAL A 149 -4.99 4.84 -0.94
C VAL A 149 -4.98 5.46 -2.33
N HIS A 150 -6.07 5.34 -3.08
CA HIS A 150 -6.24 5.97 -4.39
C HIS A 150 -7.31 7.06 -4.34
N PHE A 151 -7.14 8.10 -5.15
CA PHE A 151 -8.02 9.26 -5.21
C PHE A 151 -8.53 9.52 -6.65
N PRO A 152 -9.49 8.72 -7.12
CA PRO A 152 -9.94 8.74 -8.52
C PRO A 152 -10.77 9.97 -8.91
N VAL A 153 -11.41 10.63 -7.95
CA VAL A 153 -12.22 11.82 -8.21
C VAL A 153 -11.58 13.06 -7.56
N PRO A 154 -11.28 14.10 -8.36
CA PRO A 154 -10.73 15.35 -7.84
C PRO A 154 -11.58 15.98 -6.75
N ASN A 155 -10.92 16.32 -5.62
CA ASN A 155 -11.51 17.00 -4.47
C ASN A 155 -12.70 16.28 -3.80
N ASP A 156 -12.97 15.01 -4.13
CA ASP A 156 -14.06 14.23 -3.52
C ASP A 156 -13.52 12.96 -2.84
N ILE A 157 -13.34 13.07 -1.53
CA ILE A 157 -12.80 11.98 -0.68
C ILE A 157 -13.72 10.77 -0.65
N ARG A 158 -15.01 10.91 -0.96
CA ARG A 158 -15.97 9.79 -0.91
C ARG A 158 -15.63 8.69 -1.90
N TYR A 159 -14.92 9.04 -2.97
CA TYR A 159 -14.41 8.08 -3.95
C TYR A 159 -13.00 7.57 -3.61
N ALA A 160 -12.38 8.06 -2.54
CA ALA A 160 -11.07 7.58 -2.12
C ALA A 160 -11.18 6.12 -1.67
N ARG A 161 -10.36 5.25 -2.23
CA ARG A 161 -10.39 3.81 -1.99
C ARG A 161 -9.12 3.34 -1.31
N VAL A 162 -9.25 2.39 -0.41
CA VAL A 162 -8.14 1.79 0.35
C VAL A 162 -8.15 0.29 0.13
N ASP A 163 -6.98 -0.30 -0.07
CA ASP A 163 -6.84 -1.74 -0.34
C ASP A 163 -7.04 -2.62 0.92
N CYS A 164 -7.08 -2.02 2.11
CA CYS A 164 -7.17 -2.69 3.42
C CYS A 164 -8.45 -2.32 4.19
N LYS A 165 -8.90 -3.18 5.12
CA LYS A 165 -10.11 -2.97 5.92
C LYS A 165 -9.78 -2.09 7.15
N GLY A 166 -9.96 -0.77 7.01
CA GLY A 166 -9.68 0.22 8.06
C GLY A 166 -9.69 1.69 7.59
N ALA A 167 -10.43 1.96 6.51
CA ALA A 167 -10.12 2.93 5.45
C ALA A 167 -9.99 4.42 5.82
N LEU A 168 -10.67 4.92 6.88
CA LEU A 168 -10.81 6.36 7.06
C LEU A 168 -9.55 7.04 7.63
N ALA A 169 -8.77 6.33 8.46
CA ALA A 169 -7.51 6.87 8.98
C ALA A 169 -6.44 6.92 7.89
N ASP A 170 -6.40 5.89 7.03
CA ASP A 170 -5.40 5.76 5.96
C ASP A 170 -5.59 6.86 4.90
N GLN A 171 -6.83 7.19 4.55
CA GLN A 171 -7.16 8.33 3.68
C GLN A 171 -6.61 9.65 4.22
N ALA A 172 -6.75 9.89 5.53
CA ALA A 172 -6.21 11.08 6.18
C ALA A 172 -4.67 11.11 6.14
N ILE A 173 -4.01 9.98 6.45
CA ILE A 173 -2.53 9.87 6.36
C ILE A 173 -2.06 10.17 4.93
N ALA A 174 -2.73 9.60 3.93
CA ALA A 174 -2.41 9.82 2.52
C ALA A 174 -2.54 11.31 2.13
N ILE A 175 -3.63 11.97 2.52
CA ILE A 175 -3.82 13.41 2.27
C ILE A 175 -2.71 14.22 2.95
N PHE A 176 -2.35 13.90 4.20
CA PHE A 176 -1.25 14.57 4.89
C PHE A 176 0.09 14.37 4.17
N ALA A 177 0.37 13.15 3.66
CA ALA A 177 1.58 12.87 2.91
C ALA A 177 1.65 13.65 1.59
N PHE A 178 0.53 13.77 0.87
CA PHE A 178 0.42 14.60 -0.33
C PHE A 178 0.60 16.11 -0.10
N ARG A 179 0.55 16.58 1.16
CA ARG A 179 0.90 17.97 1.51
C ARG A 179 2.40 18.19 1.68
N ILE A 180 3.19 17.13 1.84
CA ILE A 180 4.65 17.24 2.03
C ILE A 180 5.33 17.70 0.74
N THR A 181 4.82 17.29 -0.42
CA THR A 181 5.44 17.60 -1.72
C THR A 181 4.40 17.79 -2.81
N TYR A 182 4.77 18.61 -3.80
CA TYR A 182 4.04 18.81 -5.05
C TYR A 182 4.77 18.19 -6.25
N GLU A 183 5.70 17.25 -6.05
CA GLU A 183 6.34 16.45 -7.10
C GLU A 183 5.39 15.36 -7.63
N GLU A 184 5.45 15.03 -8.93
CA GLU A 184 4.54 14.05 -9.56
C GLU A 184 4.73 12.64 -9.00
N LYS A 185 5.97 12.22 -8.75
CA LYS A 185 6.30 10.96 -8.08
C LYS A 185 7.37 11.19 -7.03
N LYS A 186 7.15 10.73 -5.81
CA LYS A 186 8.12 10.88 -4.73
C LYS A 186 7.93 9.86 -3.61
N LEU A 187 9.05 9.35 -3.10
CA LEU A 187 9.08 8.66 -1.81
C LEU A 187 9.30 9.69 -0.69
N VAL A 188 8.37 9.77 0.25
CA VAL A 188 8.44 10.71 1.39
C VAL A 188 8.44 9.97 2.71
N SER A 189 9.06 10.57 3.73
CA SER A 189 8.82 10.19 5.12
C SER A 189 8.04 11.30 5.80
N THR A 190 7.10 10.92 6.66
CA THR A 190 6.32 11.87 7.47
C THR A 190 7.04 12.24 8.76
N ASN A 191 8.13 11.54 9.12
CA ASN A 191 8.94 11.89 10.27
C ASN A 191 9.82 13.09 9.95
N VAL A 192 9.86 14.07 10.85
CA VAL A 192 10.75 15.24 10.77
C VAL A 192 12.06 14.99 11.53
N GLN A 193 12.13 13.93 12.35
CA GLN A 193 13.37 13.59 13.04
C GLN A 193 14.42 13.09 12.04
N LYS A 194 15.62 13.67 12.14
CA LYS A 194 16.80 13.15 11.43
C LYS A 194 17.19 11.83 12.07
N THR A 195 17.15 10.77 11.28
CA THR A 195 17.82 9.52 11.63
C THR A 195 19.27 9.62 11.18
N ASP A 196 20.15 10.03 12.07
CA ASP A 196 21.60 10.00 11.85
C ASP A 196 22.18 8.77 12.56
N ILE A 197 23.03 8.01 11.87
CA ILE A 197 23.69 6.85 12.47
C ILE A 197 24.84 7.29 13.39
N SER A 198 24.88 6.75 14.61
CA SER A 198 25.95 7.04 15.56
C SER A 198 27.32 6.57 15.05
N PRO A 199 28.37 7.41 15.15
CA PRO A 199 29.74 7.01 14.84
C PRO A 199 30.21 5.80 15.64
N GLN A 200 29.66 5.58 16.85
CA GLN A 200 30.02 4.44 17.68
C GLN A 200 29.55 3.11 17.05
N ILE A 201 28.35 3.10 16.45
CA ILE A 201 27.81 1.94 15.73
C ILE A 201 28.67 1.66 14.51
N THR A 202 28.95 2.67 13.69
CA THR A 202 29.73 2.48 12.46
C THR A 202 31.16 2.03 12.74
N ASN A 203 31.84 2.65 13.71
CA ASN A 203 33.22 2.26 14.04
C ASN A 203 33.30 0.81 14.53
N ARG A 204 32.33 0.38 15.34
CA ARG A 204 32.27 -1.00 15.85
C ARG A 204 31.95 -2.00 14.74
N ALA A 205 31.08 -1.63 13.81
CA ALA A 205 30.80 -2.43 12.62
C ALA A 205 32.04 -2.57 11.73
N ASP A 206 32.74 -1.46 11.46
CA ASP A 206 33.96 -1.43 10.65
C ASP A 206 35.04 -2.36 11.22
N GLU A 207 35.22 -2.39 12.55
CA GLU A 207 36.13 -3.31 13.22
C GLU A 207 35.78 -4.78 12.96
N ILE A 208 34.49 -5.14 13.12
CA ILE A 208 34.01 -6.53 12.93
C ILE A 208 34.12 -6.92 11.45
N PHE A 209 33.65 -6.08 10.54
CA PHE A 209 33.55 -6.38 9.12
C PHE A 209 34.92 -6.40 8.44
N LYS A 210 35.86 -5.58 8.89
CA LYS A 210 37.25 -5.66 8.44
C LYS A 210 37.88 -7.01 8.80
N GLU A 211 37.60 -7.55 9.98
CA GLU A 211 38.07 -8.87 10.40
C GLU A 211 37.48 -9.98 9.51
N ILE A 212 36.16 -9.97 9.29
CA ILE A 212 35.47 -10.92 8.39
C ILE A 212 36.05 -10.84 6.97
N THR A 213 36.25 -9.63 6.45
CA THR A 213 36.72 -9.43 5.07
C THR A 213 38.17 -9.85 4.88
N LEU A 214 39.04 -9.62 5.87
CA LEU A 214 40.46 -9.95 5.78
C LEU A 214 40.75 -11.44 6.01
N PHE A 215 40.01 -12.08 6.92
CA PHE A 215 40.35 -13.42 7.39
C PHE A 215 39.28 -14.47 7.07
N GLY A 216 38.11 -14.07 6.57
CA GLY A 216 36.94 -14.93 6.44
C GLY A 216 36.44 -15.43 7.79
N PHE A 217 35.33 -16.17 7.82
CA PHE A 217 34.83 -16.78 9.06
C PHE A 217 35.79 -17.81 9.67
N GLN A 218 36.78 -18.29 8.93
CA GLN A 218 37.81 -19.19 9.46
C GLN A 218 38.73 -18.48 10.47
N GLY A 219 39.02 -17.19 10.27
CA GLY A 219 40.00 -16.45 11.04
C GLY A 219 39.43 -15.37 11.96
N VAL A 220 38.11 -15.31 12.13
CA VAL A 220 37.47 -14.43 13.11
C VAL A 220 37.58 -15.01 14.52
N GLY A 221 37.57 -14.12 15.53
CA GLY A 221 37.62 -14.53 16.93
C GLY A 221 36.39 -15.33 17.39
N GLU A 222 36.58 -16.20 18.39
CA GLU A 222 35.55 -17.11 18.94
C GLU A 222 34.26 -16.41 19.39
N HIS A 223 34.34 -15.12 19.72
CA HIS A 223 33.21 -14.30 20.20
C HIS A 223 32.54 -13.44 19.12
N LEU A 224 32.72 -13.76 17.83
CA LEU A 224 32.10 -12.97 16.73
C LEU A 224 30.58 -12.84 16.91
N LYS A 225 29.89 -13.95 17.20
CA LYS A 225 28.43 -13.96 17.38
C LYS A 225 27.99 -12.99 18.47
N ASP A 226 28.62 -13.03 19.64
CA ASP A 226 28.31 -12.11 20.76
C ASP A 226 28.58 -10.64 20.41
N ARG A 227 29.62 -10.37 19.61
CA ARG A 227 29.94 -9.02 19.14
C ARG A 227 28.86 -8.50 18.19
N LEU A 228 28.41 -9.33 17.26
CA LEU A 228 27.31 -9.03 16.34
C LEU A 228 26.00 -8.81 17.10
N SER A 229 25.61 -9.69 18.03
CA SER A 229 24.36 -9.53 18.80
C SER A 229 24.33 -8.28 19.70
N ARG A 230 25.51 -7.80 20.14
CA ARG A 230 25.61 -6.53 20.87
C ARG A 230 25.47 -5.33 19.94
N LEU A 231 26.07 -5.39 18.76
CA LEU A 231 25.94 -4.34 17.74
C LEU A 231 24.51 -4.25 17.21
N GLU A 232 23.86 -5.40 16.98
CA GLU A 232 22.45 -5.51 16.59
C GLU A 232 21.55 -4.81 17.61
N ARG A 233 21.72 -5.10 18.92
CA ARG A 233 20.97 -4.41 19.98
C ARG A 233 21.18 -2.89 19.96
N SER A 234 22.42 -2.42 19.78
CA SER A 234 22.68 -0.98 19.66
C SER A 234 21.98 -0.37 18.44
N CYS A 235 21.90 -1.10 17.32
CA CYS A 235 21.15 -0.66 16.14
C CYS A 235 19.65 -0.55 16.45
N ILE A 236 19.05 -1.55 17.11
CA ILE A 236 17.63 -1.53 17.51
C ILE A 236 17.34 -0.37 18.47
N GLU A 237 18.21 -0.15 19.47
CA GLU A 237 18.09 0.94 20.44
C GLU A 237 18.13 2.33 19.76
N GLU A 238 18.88 2.48 18.66
CA GLU A 238 18.92 3.70 17.83
C GLU A 238 17.87 3.72 16.69
N GLY A 239 16.99 2.71 16.59
CA GLY A 239 15.94 2.65 15.56
C GLY A 239 16.43 2.27 14.16
N LEU A 240 17.62 1.67 14.06
CA LEU A 240 18.24 1.17 12.83
C LEU A 240 17.84 -0.29 12.59
N ILE A 241 16.59 -0.52 12.25
CA ILE A 241 15.99 -1.86 12.08
C ILE A 241 16.59 -2.63 10.90
N TRP A 242 16.68 -2.05 9.71
CA TRP A 242 17.30 -2.74 8.57
C TRP A 242 18.78 -3.06 8.81
N PRO A 243 19.61 -2.13 9.35
CA PRO A 243 20.96 -2.49 9.79
C PRO A 243 21.01 -3.59 10.86
N ALA A 244 20.05 -3.64 11.79
CA ALA A 244 19.97 -4.72 12.78
C ALA A 244 19.63 -6.07 12.12
N ASP A 245 18.70 -6.10 11.17
CA ASP A 245 18.33 -7.31 10.42
C ASP A 245 19.54 -7.88 9.65
N ILE A 246 20.34 -7.02 9.00
CA ILE A 246 21.59 -7.43 8.34
C ILE A 246 22.55 -8.13 9.33
N LEU A 247 22.68 -7.59 10.55
CA LEU A 247 23.52 -8.19 11.59
C LEU A 247 22.95 -9.52 12.10
N SER A 248 21.63 -9.65 12.14
CA SER A 248 20.94 -10.90 12.50
C SER A 248 21.17 -11.97 11.44
N GLU A 249 20.95 -11.66 10.16
CA GLU A 249 21.22 -12.55 9.03
C GLU A 249 22.71 -12.97 8.96
N LEU A 250 23.62 -12.04 9.24
CA LEU A 250 25.06 -12.36 9.30
C LEU A 250 25.40 -13.33 10.44
N GLN A 251 24.70 -13.24 11.59
CA GLN A 251 24.82 -14.22 12.67
C GLN A 251 24.27 -15.60 12.28
N GLU A 252 23.23 -15.65 11.46
CA GLU A 252 22.70 -16.89 10.91
C GLU A 252 23.71 -17.54 9.96
N GLU A 253 24.29 -16.79 9.01
CA GLU A 253 25.34 -17.30 8.12
C GLU A 253 26.56 -17.79 8.89
N TYR A 254 27.01 -17.04 9.90
CA TYR A 254 28.09 -17.49 10.77
C TYR A 254 27.73 -18.79 11.52
N SER A 255 26.49 -18.92 11.98
CA SER A 255 26.03 -20.13 12.65
C SER A 255 26.04 -21.34 11.71
N LYS A 256 25.57 -21.18 10.47
CA LYS A 256 25.61 -22.21 9.41
C LYS A 256 27.05 -22.63 9.10
N TYR A 257 27.96 -21.66 9.00
CA TYR A 257 29.39 -21.92 8.79
C TYR A 257 29.99 -22.77 9.90
N VAL A 258 29.80 -22.39 11.17
CA VAL A 258 30.33 -23.12 12.34
C VAL A 258 29.77 -24.54 12.41
N SER A 259 28.47 -24.71 12.12
CA SER A 259 27.83 -26.03 12.12
C SER A 259 28.13 -26.87 10.88
N HIS A 260 28.93 -26.36 9.93
CA HIS A 260 29.17 -26.99 8.62
C HIS A 260 27.86 -27.34 7.90
N ASP A 261 26.87 -26.46 8.00
CA ASP A 261 25.59 -26.60 7.33
C ASP A 261 25.78 -26.40 5.81
N SER A 262 25.18 -27.28 5.00
CA SER A 262 25.21 -27.18 3.54
C SER A 262 24.46 -25.96 3.00
N LEU A 263 23.62 -25.33 3.83
CA LEU A 263 22.91 -24.09 3.50
C LEU A 263 23.73 -22.81 3.73
N PHE A 264 24.97 -22.93 4.22
CA PHE A 264 25.87 -21.78 4.31
C PHE A 264 26.16 -21.22 2.92
N ASP A 265 25.98 -19.91 2.75
CA ASP A 265 26.21 -19.21 1.48
C ASP A 265 27.26 -18.09 1.66
N PRO A 266 28.50 -18.25 1.15
CA PRO A 266 29.52 -17.21 1.24
C PRO A 266 29.17 -15.96 0.43
N ASP A 267 28.37 -16.07 -0.64
CA ASP A 267 27.96 -14.91 -1.44
C ASP A 267 26.96 -14.04 -0.65
N GLN A 268 26.09 -14.66 0.15
CA GLN A 268 25.19 -13.95 1.06
C GLN A 268 25.96 -13.12 2.10
N VAL A 269 27.10 -13.62 2.61
CA VAL A 269 27.95 -12.86 3.53
C VAL A 269 28.46 -11.57 2.86
N VAL A 270 28.95 -11.67 1.61
CA VAL A 270 29.43 -10.50 0.86
C VAL A 270 28.30 -9.52 0.59
N TYR A 271 27.12 -10.02 0.22
CA TYR A 271 25.93 -9.21 -0.01
C TYR A 271 25.52 -8.42 1.24
N LEU A 272 25.44 -9.08 2.40
CA LEU A 272 25.08 -8.46 3.68
C LEU A 272 26.07 -7.37 4.10
N LEU A 273 27.37 -7.61 3.95
CA LEU A 273 28.40 -6.60 4.22
C LEU A 273 28.26 -5.40 3.28
N GLY A 274 28.04 -5.65 1.98
CA GLY A 274 27.82 -4.59 1.00
C GLY A 274 26.57 -3.76 1.30
N GLU A 275 25.46 -4.42 1.64
CA GLU A 275 24.20 -3.76 1.98
C GLU A 275 24.36 -2.84 3.20
N TRP A 276 25.09 -3.28 4.23
CA TRP A 276 25.38 -2.43 5.38
C TRP A 276 26.07 -1.13 4.97
N PHE A 277 27.14 -1.20 4.17
CA PHE A 277 27.87 -0.01 3.76
C PHE A 277 26.99 0.92 2.92
N VAL A 278 26.25 0.37 1.95
CA VAL A 278 25.33 1.16 1.12
C VAL A 278 24.28 1.90 1.98
N ARG A 279 23.66 1.21 2.94
CA ARG A 279 22.66 1.81 3.83
C ARG A 279 23.26 2.86 4.74
N THR A 280 24.40 2.56 5.37
CA THR A 280 25.02 3.49 6.32
C THR A 280 25.59 4.72 5.64
N ASP A 281 26.15 4.59 4.43
CA ASP A 281 26.58 5.73 3.62
C ASP A 281 25.39 6.57 3.15
N ALA A 282 24.28 5.93 2.75
CA ALA A 282 23.06 6.64 2.41
C ALA A 282 22.48 7.44 3.61
N LEU A 283 22.49 6.85 4.82
CA LEU A 283 22.09 7.53 6.05
C LEU A 283 23.02 8.70 6.44
N LYS A 284 24.32 8.59 6.17
CA LYS A 284 25.28 9.69 6.38
C LYS A 284 25.16 10.79 5.33
N SER A 285 24.62 10.47 4.16
CA SER A 285 24.52 11.41 3.06
C SER A 285 23.47 12.49 3.34
N ASN A 286 23.73 13.72 2.88
CA ASN A 286 22.72 14.79 2.89
C ASN A 286 21.74 14.68 1.70
N GLN A 287 21.76 13.57 0.94
CA GLN A 287 20.88 13.38 -0.21
C GLN A 287 19.47 13.05 0.28
N LYS A 288 18.48 13.81 -0.18
CA LYS A 288 17.08 13.72 0.26
C LYS A 288 16.19 12.95 -0.72
N GLU A 289 16.78 12.15 -1.59
CA GLU A 289 16.03 11.41 -2.61
C GLU A 289 15.28 10.23 -1.99
N ILE A 290 15.95 9.49 -1.11
CA ILE A 290 15.36 8.41 -0.32
C ILE A 290 15.28 8.87 1.14
N PRO A 291 14.10 8.83 1.78
CA PRO A 291 13.96 9.25 3.17
C PRO A 291 14.74 8.33 4.14
N PRO A 292 15.36 8.87 5.21
CA PRO A 292 16.13 8.08 6.17
C PRO A 292 15.35 6.89 6.76
N LEU A 293 14.06 7.06 7.06
CA LEU A 293 13.21 5.99 7.59
C LEU A 293 13.08 4.78 6.64
N ALA A 294 13.17 5.00 5.31
CA ALA A 294 13.18 3.91 4.34
C ALA A 294 14.50 3.12 4.36
N ILE A 295 15.60 3.79 4.73
CA ILE A 295 16.95 3.23 4.76
C ILE A 295 17.23 2.55 6.11
N SER A 296 16.84 3.19 7.23
CA SER A 296 16.99 2.67 8.59
C SER A 296 15.95 1.63 8.96
N GLY A 297 14.76 1.69 8.36
CA GLY A 297 13.62 0.86 8.70
C GLY A 297 12.70 1.51 9.72
N ASP A 298 11.46 1.03 9.73
CA ASP A 298 10.43 1.46 10.68
C ASP A 298 10.28 0.41 11.78
N THR A 299 10.21 0.85 13.03
CA THR A 299 10.03 -0.02 14.21
C THR A 299 8.59 -0.50 14.36
N LYS A 300 7.67 0.01 13.55
CA LYS A 300 6.23 -0.20 13.76
C LYS A 300 5.72 -1.41 13.01
N ILE A 301 5.10 -2.29 13.78
CA ILE A 301 4.30 -3.38 13.24
C ILE A 301 2.88 -2.85 13.00
N TYR A 302 2.55 -2.69 11.73
CA TYR A 302 1.19 -2.37 11.31
C TYR A 302 0.45 -3.67 11.02
N SER A 303 -0.61 -3.95 11.79
CA SER A 303 -1.54 -5.03 11.47
C SER A 303 -2.76 -4.45 10.78
N SER A 304 -3.00 -4.88 9.55
CA SER A 304 -4.23 -4.57 8.83
C SER A 304 -5.04 -5.84 8.62
N LYS A 305 -6.37 -5.73 8.78
CA LYS A 305 -7.26 -6.80 8.33
C LYS A 305 -7.37 -6.69 6.82
N LEU A 306 -6.88 -7.70 6.11
CA LEU A 306 -7.05 -7.77 4.66
C LEU A 306 -8.55 -7.77 4.32
N LEU A 307 -8.93 -6.98 3.31
CA LEU A 307 -10.19 -7.22 2.59
C LEU A 307 -10.07 -8.57 1.89
N SER A 308 -11.20 -9.26 1.65
CA SER A 308 -11.18 -10.57 1.00
C SER A 308 -10.36 -10.50 -0.30
N ARG A 309 -9.16 -11.09 -0.32
CA ARG A 309 -8.36 -11.24 -1.52
C ARG A 309 -8.68 -12.58 -2.16
N SER A 310 -8.92 -12.58 -3.47
CA SER A 310 -8.97 -13.80 -4.23
C SER A 310 -7.52 -14.21 -4.50
N LEU A 311 -7.11 -15.30 -3.87
CA LEU A 311 -5.79 -15.88 -4.03
C LEU A 311 -5.88 -17.13 -4.91
N THR A 312 -4.92 -17.32 -5.79
CA THR A 312 -4.80 -18.55 -6.57
C THR A 312 -3.99 -19.55 -5.77
N GLY A 313 -4.59 -20.66 -5.37
CA GLY A 313 -3.86 -21.74 -4.68
C GLY A 313 -2.80 -22.34 -5.59
N LEU A 314 -1.55 -22.34 -5.14
CA LEU A 314 -0.40 -22.94 -5.85
C LEU A 314 -0.14 -24.38 -5.40
N GLY A 315 -0.71 -24.78 -4.26
CA GLY A 315 -0.58 -26.13 -3.71
C GLY A 315 -0.34 -26.11 -2.21
N SER A 316 -0.38 -27.29 -1.60
CA SER A 316 -0.14 -27.47 -0.17
C SER A 316 0.82 -28.62 0.08
N GLY A 317 1.73 -28.43 1.05
CA GLY A 317 2.61 -29.46 1.58
C GLY A 317 2.26 -29.78 3.03
N ILE A 318 2.55 -31.00 3.46
CA ILE A 318 2.41 -31.42 4.84
C ILE A 318 3.79 -31.81 5.36
N GLN A 319 4.20 -31.18 6.46
CA GLN A 319 5.40 -31.56 7.20
C GLN A 319 4.98 -32.27 8.48
N VAL A 320 5.33 -33.56 8.59
CA VAL A 320 5.05 -34.34 9.80
C VAL A 320 6.17 -34.09 10.82
N LEU A 321 5.77 -33.68 12.03
CA LEU A 321 6.64 -33.45 13.18
C LEU A 321 6.33 -34.47 14.28
N LYS A 322 7.21 -34.58 15.29
CA LYS A 322 7.01 -35.53 16.40
C LYS A 322 5.71 -35.28 17.21
N LYS A 323 5.20 -34.05 17.22
CA LYS A 323 4.02 -33.63 18.04
C LYS A 323 2.76 -33.32 17.21
N GLY A 324 2.78 -33.57 15.91
CA GLY A 324 1.70 -33.17 15.01
C GLY A 324 2.20 -32.95 13.59
N PHE A 325 1.45 -32.22 12.78
CA PHE A 325 1.87 -31.88 11.42
C PHE A 325 1.59 -30.41 11.11
N VAL A 326 2.45 -29.80 10.30
CA VAL A 326 2.26 -28.46 9.75
C VAL A 326 1.72 -28.60 8.34
N ILE A 327 0.57 -28.00 8.07
CA ILE A 327 0.09 -27.78 6.71
C ILE A 327 0.64 -26.44 6.23
N ARG A 328 1.35 -26.46 5.12
CA ARG A 328 1.85 -25.27 4.41
C ARG A 328 1.07 -25.13 3.12
N SER A 329 0.29 -24.07 2.97
CA SER A 329 -0.44 -23.78 1.73
C SER A 329 0.12 -22.52 1.09
N TYR A 330 0.44 -22.61 -0.20
CA TYR A 330 1.00 -21.52 -0.99
C TYR A 330 -0.08 -20.90 -1.86
N PHE A 331 -0.07 -19.59 -1.96
CA PHE A 331 -1.07 -18.80 -2.65
C PHE A 331 -0.38 -17.72 -3.48
N ALA A 332 -0.72 -17.60 -4.76
CA ALA A 332 -0.33 -16.45 -5.57
C ALA A 332 -1.38 -15.34 -5.43
N ASP A 333 -0.91 -14.10 -5.27
CA ASP A 333 -1.74 -12.93 -5.49
C ASP A 333 -1.63 -12.50 -6.96
N PRO A 334 -2.70 -12.61 -7.77
CA PRO A 334 -2.67 -12.23 -9.18
C PRO A 334 -2.43 -10.73 -9.42
N LYS A 335 -2.46 -9.90 -8.38
CA LYS A 335 -2.23 -8.45 -8.47
C LYS A 335 -0.86 -8.00 -7.96
N SER A 336 -0.20 -8.75 -7.07
CA SER A 336 1.10 -8.35 -6.50
C SER A 336 2.29 -9.19 -6.95
N GLU A 337 2.09 -10.25 -7.74
CA GLU A 337 3.14 -11.22 -8.12
C GLU A 337 3.82 -11.91 -6.92
N GLU A 338 3.30 -11.72 -5.71
CA GLU A 338 3.82 -12.31 -4.48
C GLU A 338 3.23 -13.70 -4.23
N VAL A 339 4.04 -14.57 -3.63
CA VAL A 339 3.59 -15.86 -3.10
C VAL A 339 3.41 -15.74 -1.59
N LEU A 340 2.18 -15.91 -1.13
CA LEU A 340 1.82 -15.94 0.28
C LEU A 340 1.86 -17.37 0.80
N LEU A 341 2.47 -17.55 1.97
CA LEU A 341 2.48 -18.80 2.71
C LEU A 341 1.49 -18.74 3.88
N TYR A 342 0.60 -19.72 3.94
CA TYR A 342 -0.21 -20.00 5.12
C TYR A 342 0.29 -21.26 5.81
N GLU A 343 0.73 -21.12 7.05
CA GLU A 343 1.11 -22.26 7.89
C GLU A 343 0.07 -22.50 8.97
N ARG A 344 -0.34 -23.76 9.14
CA ARG A 344 -1.18 -24.18 10.25
C ARG A 344 -0.60 -25.43 10.89
N PHE A 345 -0.26 -25.32 12.17
CA PHE A 345 0.09 -26.46 13.00
C PHE A 345 -1.17 -27.17 13.49
N LEU A 346 -1.19 -28.49 13.38
CA LEU A 346 -2.23 -29.36 13.91
C LEU A 346 -1.57 -30.36 14.85
N GLU A 347 -1.94 -30.31 16.12
CA GLU A 347 -1.49 -31.26 17.12
C GLU A 347 -2.07 -32.65 16.82
N ASN A 348 -1.29 -33.69 17.10
CA ASN A 348 -1.83 -35.04 17.11
C ASN A 348 -2.82 -35.15 18.28
N SER A 349 -4.11 -35.27 17.96
CA SER A 349 -5.09 -35.74 18.93
C SER A 349 -4.72 -37.17 19.33
N SER A 350 -4.07 -37.32 20.50
CA SER A 350 -3.83 -38.62 21.13
C SER A 350 -5.11 -39.35 21.46
#